data_AF-A0A7X8Z8X8-F1
#
_entry.id   AF-A0A7X8Z8X8-F1
#
_cell.length_a   1.000
_cell.length_b   1.000
_cell.length_c   1.000
_cell.angle_alpha   90.00
_cell.angle_beta   90.00
_cell.angle_gamma   90.00
#
_symmetry.space_group_name_H-M   'P 1'
#
loop_
_entity.id
_entity.type
_entity.pdbx_description
1 polymer ?
#
loop_
_entity_poly.entity_id
_entity_poly.type
_entity_poly.pdbx_seq_one_letter_code
_entity_poly.pdbx_strand_id
1 'polypeptide(L)'
;MKVNCTVRHSSHPADAKNYDTTQLREHFLIEKVMVEDEINMVYTMYDRMIAGGAVPVKEELVLTAPDILRADYFTQRRELGIINVGGTGIVKVGEEEFTISFKEALYVGRGDRHVSFRSEDPSKPARFYFNSAPAHRETGIKQVSKKDAVVMHAGSLAESNERTINRLLVKE
;
A
#
# COMPACT_ATOMS: atom_id res chain seq x y z
N MET A 1 -13.98 -7.87 -10.41
CA MET A 1 -12.66 -7.62 -9.76
C MET A 1 -11.51 -7.76 -10.75
N LYS A 2 -10.69 -6.70 -10.90
CA LYS A 2 -9.47 -6.74 -11.72
C LYS A 2 -8.24 -6.50 -10.85
N VAL A 3 -7.31 -7.47 -10.86
CA VAL A 3 -6.03 -7.38 -10.15
C VAL A 3 -4.93 -7.23 -11.18
N ASN A 4 -4.25 -6.09 -11.18
CA ASN A 4 -3.16 -5.78 -12.08
C ASN A 4 -1.85 -5.80 -11.32
N CYS A 5 -0.82 -6.44 -11.86
CA CYS A 5 0.54 -6.39 -11.33
C CYS A 5 1.52 -6.15 -12.45
N THR A 6 2.30 -5.06 -12.35
CA THR A 6 3.39 -4.78 -13.29
C THR A 6 4.73 -4.84 -12.58
N VAL A 7 5.79 -5.13 -13.32
CA VAL A 7 7.14 -5.23 -12.77
C VAL A 7 7.91 -3.96 -13.12
N ARG A 8 8.73 -3.49 -12.18
CA ARG A 8 9.75 -2.46 -12.41
C ARG A 8 11.12 -3.03 -12.07
N HIS A 9 12.02 -3.00 -13.04
CA HIS A 9 13.39 -3.45 -12.86
C HIS A 9 14.24 -2.35 -12.23
N SER A 10 15.20 -2.75 -11.40
CA SER A 10 16.19 -1.84 -10.86
C SER A 10 17.09 -1.32 -11.97
N SER A 11 17.37 -0.02 -11.97
CA SER A 11 18.28 0.62 -12.91
C SER A 11 19.60 0.95 -12.20
N HIS A 12 20.72 0.74 -12.88
CA HIS A 12 22.02 1.25 -12.40
C HIS A 12 22.06 2.78 -12.58
N PRO A 13 22.70 3.55 -11.68
CA PRO A 13 22.74 5.01 -11.80
C PRO A 13 23.35 5.52 -13.11
N ALA A 14 24.34 4.79 -13.65
CA ALA A 14 24.94 5.12 -14.94
C ALA A 14 23.96 4.95 -16.12
N ASP A 15 23.00 4.03 -16.01
CA ASP A 15 21.96 3.85 -17.03
C ASP A 15 20.93 4.98 -16.90
N ALA A 16 20.41 5.19 -15.69
CA ALA A 16 19.38 6.18 -15.40
C ALA A 16 19.80 7.62 -15.76
N LYS A 17 21.10 7.94 -15.67
CA LYS A 17 21.66 9.23 -16.10
C LYS A 17 21.39 9.54 -17.58
N ASN A 18 21.25 8.52 -18.42
CA ASN A 18 21.06 8.67 -19.86
C ASN A 18 19.59 8.56 -20.30
N TYR A 19 18.66 8.34 -19.36
CA TYR A 19 17.25 8.20 -19.69
C TYR A 19 16.65 9.55 -20.13
N ASP A 20 15.84 9.51 -21.17
CA ASP A 20 14.99 10.64 -21.52
C ASP A 20 13.78 10.75 -20.55
N THR A 21 12.96 11.79 -20.72
CA THR A 21 11.79 12.03 -19.87
C THR A 21 10.78 10.88 -19.90
N THR A 22 10.60 10.24 -21.06
CA THR A 22 9.65 9.14 -21.22
C THR A 22 10.15 7.92 -20.46
N GLN A 23 11.42 7.56 -20.65
CA GLN A 23 12.08 6.45 -19.96
C GLN A 23 12.07 6.65 -18.44
N LEU A 24 12.37 7.85 -17.95
CA LEU A 24 12.29 8.14 -16.51
C LEU A 24 10.88 7.87 -15.96
N ARG A 25 9.83 8.24 -16.67
CA ARG A 25 8.45 7.97 -16.25
C ARG A 25 8.13 6.48 -16.32
N GLU A 26 8.48 5.81 -17.39
CA GLU A 26 8.25 4.36 -17.56
C GLU A 26 8.90 3.56 -16.42
N HIS A 27 10.13 3.92 -16.04
CA HIS A 27 10.89 3.21 -15.01
C HIS A 27 10.50 3.57 -13.58
N PHE A 28 10.13 4.83 -13.30
CA PHE A 28 10.00 5.31 -11.92
C PHE A 28 8.61 5.82 -11.53
N LEU A 29 7.74 6.12 -12.49
CA LEU A 29 6.38 6.62 -12.22
C LEU A 29 5.35 5.49 -12.26
N ILE A 30 4.45 5.51 -11.28
CA ILE A 30 3.23 4.69 -11.26
C ILE A 30 2.06 5.61 -11.57
N GLU A 31 1.57 5.59 -12.81
CA GLU A 31 0.51 6.52 -13.25
C GLU A 31 -0.87 6.17 -12.67
N LYS A 32 -1.15 4.88 -12.49
CA LYS A 32 -2.45 4.37 -12.05
C LYS A 32 -2.30 3.55 -10.77
N VAL A 33 -2.38 4.22 -9.63
CA VAL A 33 -2.35 3.57 -8.31
C VAL A 33 -3.76 3.28 -7.81
N MET A 34 -4.69 4.22 -7.99
CA MET A 34 -6.00 4.22 -7.33
C MET A 34 -7.14 4.27 -8.36
N VAL A 35 -7.51 3.10 -8.90
CA VAL A 35 -8.59 2.94 -9.88
C VAL A 35 -9.75 2.22 -9.21
N GLU A 36 -10.97 2.73 -9.40
CA GLU A 36 -12.20 2.17 -8.84
C GLU A 36 -12.41 0.70 -9.25
N ASP A 37 -12.78 -0.13 -8.28
CA ASP A 37 -13.02 -1.57 -8.42
C ASP A 37 -11.82 -2.37 -8.96
N GLU A 38 -10.61 -1.83 -8.82
CA GLU A 38 -9.36 -2.50 -9.18
C GLU A 38 -8.36 -2.54 -8.00
N ILE A 39 -7.55 -3.60 -7.98
CA ILE A 39 -6.29 -3.63 -7.23
C ILE A 39 -5.16 -3.44 -8.22
N ASN A 40 -4.40 -2.36 -8.08
CA ASN A 40 -3.26 -2.05 -8.93
C ASN A 40 -1.97 -2.17 -8.12
N MET A 41 -1.06 -3.05 -8.56
CA MET A 41 0.22 -3.33 -7.93
C MET A 41 1.39 -3.08 -8.87
N VAL A 42 2.48 -2.60 -8.29
CA VAL A 42 3.79 -2.54 -8.92
C VAL A 42 4.77 -3.29 -8.05
N TYR A 43 5.29 -4.40 -8.58
CA TYR A 43 6.40 -5.15 -8.00
C TYR A 43 7.70 -4.52 -8.47
N THR A 44 8.46 -3.92 -7.55
CA THR A 44 9.77 -3.35 -7.86
C THR A 44 10.88 -4.32 -7.50
N MET A 45 11.90 -4.44 -8.34
CA MET A 45 13.11 -5.23 -8.04
C MET A 45 14.00 -4.54 -6.99
N TYR A 46 13.72 -3.28 -6.63
CA TYR A 46 14.29 -2.66 -5.44
C TYR A 46 13.68 -3.29 -4.19
N ASP A 47 14.47 -4.12 -3.49
CA ASP A 47 14.09 -4.89 -2.30
C ASP A 47 12.83 -5.76 -2.45
N ARG A 48 12.43 -6.03 -3.70
CA ARG A 48 11.22 -6.78 -4.02
C ARG A 48 9.99 -6.14 -3.38
N MET A 49 9.97 -4.82 -3.16
CA MET A 49 8.79 -4.19 -2.58
C MET A 49 7.62 -4.23 -3.56
N ILE A 50 6.41 -4.23 -3.02
CA ILE A 50 5.19 -3.94 -3.78
C ILE A 50 4.64 -2.63 -3.28
N ALA A 51 4.31 -1.74 -4.20
CA ALA A 51 3.45 -0.59 -3.95
C ALA A 51 2.15 -0.79 -4.71
N GLY A 52 1.01 -0.48 -4.08
CA GLY A 52 -0.27 -0.64 -4.73
C GLY A 52 -1.39 0.18 -4.13
N GLY A 53 -2.52 0.15 -4.83
CA GLY A 53 -3.76 0.76 -4.39
C GLY A 53 -4.96 -0.14 -4.64
N ALA A 54 -5.94 -0.06 -3.75
CA ALA A 54 -7.24 -0.71 -3.87
C ALA A 54 -8.35 0.30 -3.57
N VAL A 55 -9.30 0.46 -4.49
CA VAL A 55 -10.42 1.41 -4.35
C VAL A 55 -11.74 0.65 -4.54
N PRO A 56 -12.25 -0.02 -3.50
CA PRO A 56 -13.52 -0.76 -3.60
C PRO A 56 -14.69 0.23 -3.69
N VAL A 57 -15.52 0.14 -4.72
CA VAL A 57 -16.72 0.99 -4.87
C VAL A 57 -17.97 0.12 -4.89
N LYS A 58 -18.05 -0.83 -5.82
CA LYS A 58 -19.23 -1.66 -6.06
C LYS A 58 -19.08 -3.06 -5.49
N GLU A 59 -17.86 -3.55 -5.38
CA GLU A 59 -17.54 -4.90 -4.93
C GLU A 59 -16.42 -4.92 -3.90
N GLU A 60 -16.38 -5.99 -3.12
CA GLU A 60 -15.22 -6.29 -2.27
C GLU A 60 -14.04 -6.71 -3.14
N LEU A 61 -12.87 -6.13 -2.87
CA LEU A 61 -11.63 -6.43 -3.60
C LEU A 61 -10.74 -7.36 -2.78
N VAL A 62 -10.56 -8.59 -3.25
CA VAL A 62 -9.72 -9.60 -2.60
C VAL A 62 -8.28 -9.47 -3.09
N LEU A 63 -7.33 -9.35 -2.15
CA LEU A 63 -5.90 -9.28 -2.46
C LEU A 63 -5.34 -10.69 -2.70
N THR A 64 -5.21 -11.04 -3.97
CA THR A 64 -4.58 -12.30 -4.41
C THR A 64 -3.09 -12.12 -4.62
N ALA A 65 -2.32 -13.22 -4.51
CA ALA A 65 -0.90 -13.22 -4.84
C ALA A 65 -0.73 -13.17 -6.36
N PRO A 66 -0.01 -12.18 -6.92
CA PRO A 66 0.38 -12.22 -8.34
C PRO A 66 1.34 -13.39 -8.61
N ASP A 67 1.27 -13.98 -9.80
CA ASP A 67 2.07 -15.15 -10.19
C ASP A 67 3.58 -15.01 -9.93
N ILE A 68 4.13 -13.79 -10.08
CA ILE A 68 5.55 -13.50 -9.84
C ILE A 68 5.99 -13.80 -8.39
N LEU A 69 5.04 -13.80 -7.44
CA LEU A 69 5.33 -14.14 -6.05
C LEU A 69 5.48 -15.63 -5.81
N ARG A 70 4.95 -16.49 -6.71
CA ARG A 70 4.93 -17.95 -6.54
C ARG A 70 4.44 -18.36 -5.15
N ALA A 71 3.30 -17.80 -4.77
CA ALA A 71 2.70 -17.95 -3.45
C ALA A 71 1.22 -18.27 -3.60
N ASP A 72 0.68 -19.06 -2.67
CA ASP A 72 -0.74 -19.47 -2.67
C ASP A 72 -1.65 -18.31 -2.25
N TYR A 73 -1.15 -17.42 -1.39
CA TYR A 73 -1.81 -16.21 -0.91
C TYR A 73 -0.80 -15.10 -0.61
N PHE A 74 -1.26 -13.85 -0.61
CA PHE A 74 -0.38 -12.67 -0.67
C PHE A 74 0.61 -12.57 0.50
N THR A 75 0.17 -12.90 1.72
CA THR A 75 0.89 -12.74 2.99
C THR A 75 1.72 -13.97 3.40
N GLN A 76 1.80 -15.01 2.56
CA GLN A 76 2.53 -16.28 2.87
C GLN A 76 3.99 -16.04 3.29
N ARG A 77 4.65 -15.07 2.66
CA ARG A 77 6.06 -14.71 2.90
C ARG A 77 6.28 -13.19 2.92
N ARG A 78 5.23 -12.44 3.25
CA ARG A 78 5.21 -10.99 3.14
C ARG A 78 4.40 -10.36 4.27
N GLU A 79 4.86 -9.20 4.70
CA GLU A 79 4.06 -8.28 5.49
C GLU A 79 3.44 -7.20 4.59
N LEU A 80 2.40 -6.55 5.09
CA LEU A 80 1.59 -5.58 4.37
C LEU A 80 1.23 -4.42 5.29
N GLY A 81 1.57 -3.20 4.88
CA GLY A 81 1.15 -1.96 5.51
C GLY A 81 0.13 -1.25 4.62
N ILE A 82 -1.04 -0.95 5.18
CA ILE A 82 -2.17 -0.32 4.48
C ILE A 82 -2.44 1.04 5.12
N ILE A 83 -2.65 2.06 4.31
CA ILE A 83 -3.08 3.40 4.75
C ILE A 83 -4.29 3.80 3.92
N ASN A 84 -5.37 4.21 4.57
CA ASN A 84 -6.53 4.73 3.87
C ASN A 84 -6.40 6.24 3.63
N VAL A 85 -6.49 6.67 2.38
CA VAL A 85 -6.45 8.09 1.97
C VAL A 85 -7.78 8.58 1.38
N GLY A 86 -8.85 7.78 1.49
CA GLY A 86 -10.20 8.09 1.00
C GLY A 86 -11.24 8.18 2.14
N GLY A 87 -12.49 7.84 1.82
CA GLY A 87 -13.56 7.70 2.82
C GLY A 87 -13.38 6.44 3.68
N THR A 88 -14.23 6.23 4.68
CA THR A 88 -14.12 5.08 5.58
C THR A 88 -14.28 3.77 4.81
N GLY A 89 -13.41 2.80 5.12
CA GLY A 89 -13.51 1.47 4.55
C GLY A 89 -13.14 0.41 5.57
N ILE A 90 -13.36 -0.84 5.18
CA ILE A 90 -13.13 -2.00 6.01
C ILE A 90 -12.10 -2.88 5.32
N VAL A 91 -11.06 -3.26 6.06
CA VAL A 91 -10.09 -4.27 5.67
C VAL A 91 -10.41 -5.54 6.44
N LYS A 92 -10.71 -6.62 5.74
CA LYS A 92 -10.89 -7.94 6.35
C LYS A 92 -9.59 -8.72 6.27
N VAL A 93 -9.19 -9.38 7.35
CA VAL A 93 -8.01 -10.24 7.44
C VAL A 93 -8.42 -11.58 8.05
N GLY A 94 -8.58 -12.60 7.21
CA GLY A 94 -9.21 -13.86 7.61
C GLY A 94 -10.67 -13.63 7.99
N GLU A 95 -11.02 -13.85 9.26
CA GLU A 95 -12.38 -13.61 9.78
C GLU A 95 -12.52 -12.23 10.47
N GLU A 96 -11.41 -11.57 10.79
CA GLU A 96 -11.39 -10.29 11.50
C GLU A 96 -11.61 -9.11 10.55
N GLU A 97 -12.38 -8.11 10.98
CA GLU A 97 -12.67 -6.90 10.22
C GLU A 97 -12.16 -5.66 10.94
N PHE A 98 -11.48 -4.79 10.20
CA PHE A 98 -10.89 -3.56 10.71
C PHE A 98 -11.46 -2.36 9.95
N THR A 99 -12.18 -1.48 10.66
CA THR A 99 -12.64 -0.20 10.10
C THR A 99 -11.48 0.78 10.08
N ILE A 100 -11.03 1.19 8.89
CA ILE A 100 -9.90 2.09 8.69
C ILE A 100 -10.42 3.42 8.18
N SER A 101 -10.35 4.46 9.01
CA SER A 101 -10.77 5.81 8.62
C SER A 101 -9.71 6.54 7.80
N PHE A 102 -10.06 7.72 7.27
CA PHE A 102 -9.12 8.59 6.57
C PHE A 102 -7.84 8.86 7.39
N LYS A 103 -6.66 8.63 6.81
CA LYS A 103 -5.32 8.74 7.43
C LYS A 103 -5.08 7.82 8.63
N GLU A 104 -5.73 6.67 8.66
CA GLU A 104 -5.40 5.57 9.57
C GLU A 104 -4.73 4.43 8.81
N ALA A 105 -4.09 3.53 9.55
CA ALA A 105 -3.34 2.43 8.98
C ALA A 105 -3.67 1.08 9.60
N LEU A 106 -3.37 0.03 8.85
CA LEU A 106 -3.35 -1.35 9.32
C LEU A 106 -2.03 -2.00 8.91
N TYR A 107 -1.33 -2.57 9.87
CA TYR A 107 -0.23 -3.49 9.63
C TYR A 107 -0.73 -4.93 9.72
N VAL A 108 -0.39 -5.72 8.70
CA VAL A 108 -0.68 -7.15 8.62
C VAL A 108 0.65 -7.88 8.45
N GLY A 109 1.11 -8.57 9.49
CA GLY A 109 2.28 -9.43 9.41
C GLY A 109 2.09 -10.62 8.45
N ARG A 110 3.19 -11.29 8.11
CA ARG A 110 3.18 -12.59 7.41
C ARG A 110 2.32 -13.60 8.16
N GLY A 111 1.66 -14.50 7.43
CA GLY A 111 0.90 -15.62 7.98
C GLY A 111 -0.21 -16.05 7.02
N ASP A 112 -0.99 -17.06 7.38
CA ASP A 112 -2.16 -17.51 6.62
C ASP A 112 -3.31 -16.50 6.74
N ARG A 113 -3.22 -15.40 5.97
CA ARG A 113 -4.05 -14.21 6.12
C ARG A 113 -4.58 -13.76 4.77
N HIS A 114 -5.84 -14.07 4.49
CA HIS A 114 -6.55 -13.57 3.33
C HIS A 114 -7.03 -12.14 3.59
N VAL A 115 -6.61 -11.20 2.73
CA VAL A 115 -6.94 -9.78 2.88
C VAL A 115 -7.95 -9.35 1.83
N SER A 116 -9.01 -8.67 2.24
CA SER A 116 -9.94 -8.01 1.31
C SER A 116 -10.31 -6.60 1.75
N PHE A 117 -10.75 -5.80 0.79
CA PHE A 117 -11.04 -4.38 0.96
C PHE A 117 -12.48 -4.08 0.54
N ARG A 118 -13.21 -3.33 1.37
CA ARG A 118 -14.50 -2.75 1.00
C ARG A 118 -14.64 -1.31 1.50
N SER A 119 -15.51 -0.54 0.84
CA SER A 119 -15.90 0.80 1.32
C SER A 119 -17.14 0.70 2.19
N GLU A 120 -17.24 1.56 3.19
CA GLU A 120 -18.47 1.70 3.99
C GLU A 120 -19.57 2.43 3.20
N ASP A 121 -19.17 3.43 2.40
CA ASP A 121 -20.05 4.23 1.55
C ASP A 121 -19.49 4.30 0.11
N PRO A 122 -20.14 3.65 -0.89
CA PRO A 122 -19.72 3.72 -2.30
C PRO A 122 -19.68 5.12 -2.89
N SER A 123 -20.45 6.09 -2.34
CA SER A 123 -20.41 7.49 -2.79
C SER A 123 -19.18 8.24 -2.27
N LYS A 124 -18.51 7.69 -1.25
CA LYS A 124 -17.27 8.20 -0.65
C LYS A 124 -16.30 7.04 -0.43
N PRO A 125 -15.79 6.43 -1.52
CA PRO A 125 -15.06 5.19 -1.40
C PRO A 125 -13.76 5.37 -0.63
N ALA A 126 -13.38 4.32 0.10
CA ALA A 126 -12.07 4.15 0.66
C ALA A 126 -11.02 4.04 -0.45
N ARG A 127 -9.83 4.56 -0.18
CA ARG A 127 -8.69 4.52 -1.09
C ARG A 127 -7.51 3.96 -0.33
N PHE A 128 -7.34 2.66 -0.38
CA PHE A 128 -6.31 1.94 0.36
C PHE A 128 -5.01 1.97 -0.42
N TYR A 129 -4.05 2.77 0.03
CA TYR A 129 -2.66 2.68 -0.43
C TYR A 129 -1.96 1.62 0.40
N PHE A 130 -1.16 0.77 -0.22
CA PHE A 130 -0.43 -0.23 0.53
C PHE A 130 0.99 -0.46 0.01
N ASN A 131 1.86 -0.82 0.95
CA ASN A 131 3.18 -1.33 0.67
C ASN A 131 3.33 -2.73 1.25
N SER A 132 4.05 -3.59 0.54
CA SER A 132 4.42 -4.91 1.03
C SER A 132 5.88 -5.21 0.80
N ALA A 133 6.51 -5.79 1.82
CA ALA A 133 7.89 -6.27 1.78
C ALA A 133 7.94 -7.77 2.10
N PRO A 134 8.96 -8.50 1.63
CA PRO A 134 9.24 -9.86 2.10
C PRO A 134 9.43 -9.88 3.62
N ALA A 135 8.82 -10.86 4.29
CA ALA A 135 8.93 -11.04 5.74
C ALA A 135 9.25 -12.51 6.06
N HIS A 136 10.11 -12.72 7.06
CA HIS A 136 10.57 -14.06 7.46
C HIS A 136 10.06 -14.49 8.83
N ARG A 137 9.59 -13.54 9.64
CA ARG A 137 8.97 -13.80 10.94
C ARG A 137 7.48 -13.49 10.85
N GLU A 138 6.67 -14.37 11.42
CA GLU A 138 5.27 -14.06 11.66
C GLU A 138 5.13 -13.08 12.84
N THR A 139 4.34 -12.05 12.62
CA THR A 139 4.04 -10.96 13.56
C THR A 139 2.52 -10.73 13.56
N GLY A 140 1.99 -10.00 14.53
CA GLY A 140 0.55 -9.77 14.66
C GLY A 140 -0.05 -8.85 13.59
N ILE A 141 -1.31 -8.49 13.83
CA ILE A 141 -2.04 -7.44 13.10
C ILE A 141 -2.13 -6.24 14.05
N LYS A 142 -1.90 -5.02 13.56
CA LYS A 142 -2.01 -3.79 14.37
C LYS A 142 -2.67 -2.69 13.57
N GLN A 143 -3.84 -2.25 14.02
CA GLN A 143 -4.44 -1.00 13.55
C GLN A 143 -3.76 0.18 14.25
N VAL A 144 -3.51 1.25 13.49
CA VAL A 144 -2.96 2.51 13.99
C VAL A 144 -3.93 3.62 13.64
N SER A 145 -4.65 4.10 14.64
CA SER A 145 -5.56 5.24 14.48
C SER A 145 -4.77 6.55 14.41
N LYS A 146 -5.46 7.65 14.08
CA LYS A 146 -4.85 8.99 14.18
C LYS A 146 -4.36 9.33 15.58
N LYS A 147 -4.98 8.75 16.62
CA LYS A 147 -4.61 9.00 18.03
C LYS A 147 -3.32 8.28 18.41
N ASP A 148 -3.05 7.15 17.76
CA ASP A 148 -1.87 6.32 18.01
C ASP A 148 -0.67 6.76 17.15
N ALA A 149 -0.90 7.58 16.13
CA ALA A 149 0.11 8.06 15.21
C ALA A 149 1.11 8.99 15.92
N VAL A 150 2.41 8.77 15.68
CA VAL A 150 3.43 9.68 16.20
C VAL A 150 3.56 10.88 15.26
N VAL A 151 3.03 12.03 15.70
CA VAL A 151 3.00 13.28 14.93
C VAL A 151 4.26 14.10 15.21
N MET A 152 4.90 14.58 14.15
CA MET A 152 6.07 15.46 14.23
C MET A 152 5.91 16.65 13.29
N HIS A 153 6.05 17.86 13.83
CA HIS A 153 6.13 19.08 13.03
C HIS A 153 7.60 19.35 12.65
N ALA A 154 7.85 19.71 11.40
CA ALA A 154 9.19 19.96 10.89
C ALA A 154 9.19 21.04 9.81
N GLY A 155 10.33 21.73 9.68
CA GLY A 155 10.55 22.78 8.69
C GLY A 155 9.98 24.14 9.10
N SER A 156 9.96 25.06 8.14
CA SER A 156 9.45 26.41 8.30
C SER A 156 8.85 26.94 6.99
N LEU A 157 7.95 27.92 7.11
CA LEU A 157 7.33 28.56 5.94
C LEU A 157 8.39 29.26 5.07
N ALA A 158 9.39 29.89 5.69
CA ALA A 158 10.46 30.61 5.01
C ALA A 158 11.30 29.69 4.11
N GLU A 159 11.46 28.42 4.49
CA GLU A 159 12.18 27.40 3.71
C GLU A 159 11.27 26.64 2.73
N SER A 160 9.98 26.99 2.64
CA SER A 160 8.98 26.29 1.82
C SER A 160 8.88 24.78 2.10
N ASN A 161 9.15 24.38 3.35
CA ASN A 161 9.20 22.98 3.76
C ASN A 161 8.39 22.68 5.03
N GLU A 162 7.59 23.62 5.52
CA GLU A 162 6.73 23.43 6.69
C GLU A 162 5.75 22.27 6.47
N ARG A 163 5.80 21.26 7.35
CA ARG A 163 4.99 20.04 7.21
C ARG A 163 4.76 19.32 8.53
N THR A 164 3.71 18.50 8.53
CA THR A 164 3.39 17.57 9.62
C THR A 164 3.60 16.14 9.14
N ILE A 165 4.52 15.42 9.77
CA ILE A 165 4.85 14.03 9.48
C ILE A 165 4.06 13.15 10.44
N ASN A 166 3.19 12.30 9.89
CA ASN A 166 2.42 11.33 10.66
C ASN A 166 3.10 9.96 10.51
N ARG A 167 3.79 9.50 11.55
CA ARG A 167 4.43 8.19 11.56
C ARG A 167 3.41 7.15 12.03
N LEU A 168 3.00 6.28 11.11
CA LEU A 168 1.95 5.29 11.34
C LEU A 168 2.55 3.92 11.69
N LEU A 169 3.36 3.34 10.80
CA LEU A 169 3.94 2.01 10.97
C LEU A 169 5.44 2.12 11.29
N VAL A 170 5.76 2.45 12.55
CA VAL A 170 7.15 2.62 13.03
C VAL A 170 7.37 1.84 14.32
N LYS A 171 8.63 1.52 14.61
CA LYS A 171 9.06 1.03 15.92
C LYS A 171 9.14 2.22 16.87
N GLU A 172 8.52 2.07 18.05
CA GLU A 172 8.68 3.01 19.18
C GLU A 172 10.14 3.07 19.66
#